data_AF-A0A972RWV1-F1
#
_entry.id   AF-A0A972RWV1-F1
#
_cell.length_a   1.000
_cell.length_b   1.000
_cell.length_c   1.000
_cell.angle_alpha   90.00
_cell.angle_beta   90.00
_cell.angle_gamma   90.00
#
_symmetry.space_group_name_H-M   'P 1'
#
loop_
_entity.id
_entity.type
_entity.pdbx_description
1 polymer ?
#
loop_
_entity_poly.entity_id
_entity_poly.type
_entity_poly.pdbx_seq_one_letter_code
_entity_poly.pdbx_strand_id
1 'polypeptide(L)' 'GMEKGIIVGRLEGEKRGMEKGIVVGKLEGEREGKLKSAYIMVKRYNISVSEIARDFGIDEEELREYIKNQSS' A
#
# COMPACT_ATOMS: atom_id res chain seq x y z
N GLY A 1 -12.17 -8.29 -23.83
CA GLY A 1 -11.95 -6.87 -23.50
C GLY A 1 -12.82 -6.36 -22.36
N MET A 2 -13.08 -7.15 -21.32
CA MET A 2 -13.82 -6.72 -20.11
C MET A 2 -12.99 -6.90 -18.84
N GLU A 3 -12.17 -7.95 -18.76
CA GLU A 3 -11.36 -8.25 -17.58
C GLU A 3 -10.36 -7.14 -17.22
N LYS A 4 -9.70 -6.53 -18.22
CA LYS A 4 -8.80 -5.39 -17.99
C LYS A 4 -9.52 -4.15 -17.44
N GLY A 5 -10.77 -3.90 -17.83
CA GLY A 5 -11.55 -2.75 -17.37
C GLY A 5 -11.95 -2.86 -15.89
N ILE A 6 -12.25 -4.08 -15.43
CA ILE A 6 -12.61 -4.35 -14.04
C ILE A 6 -11.39 -4.22 -13.13
N ILE A 7 -10.23 -4.70 -13.57
CA ILE A 7 -8.97 -4.61 -12.83
C ILE A 7 -8.55 -3.15 -12.67
N VAL A 8 -8.59 -2.35 -13.74
CA VAL A 8 -8.22 -0.93 -13.70
C VAL A 8 -9.19 -0.12 -12.84
N GLY A 9 -10.51 -0.34 -12.99
CA GLY A 9 -11.52 0.38 -12.19
C GLY A 9 -11.43 0.06 -10.69
N ARG A 10 -11.09 -1.18 -10.33
CA ARG A 10 -10.89 -1.58 -8.93
C ARG A 10 -9.61 -0.99 -8.34
N LEU A 11 -8.51 -1.04 -9.10
CA LEU A 11 -7.23 -0.44 -8.69
C LEU A 11 -7.36 1.07 -8.49
N GLU A 12 -8.02 1.79 -9.40
CA GLU A 12 -8.26 3.23 -9.24
C GLU A 12 -9.20 3.53 -8.06
N GLY A 13 -10.23 2.71 -7.85
CA GLY A 13 -11.13 2.85 -6.70
C GLY A 13 -10.43 2.62 -5.35
N GLU A 14 -9.63 1.57 -5.23
CA GLU A 14 -8.85 1.28 -4.02
C GLU A 14 -7.71 2.30 -3.84
N LYS A 15 -7.06 2.77 -4.91
CA LYS A 15 -6.05 3.84 -4.85
C LYS A 15 -6.64 5.16 -4.37
N ARG A 16 -7.82 5.56 -4.90
CA ARG A 16 -8.54 6.76 -4.42
C ARG A 16 -9.05 6.62 -2.99
N GLY A 17 -9.48 5.42 -2.59
CA GLY A 17 -9.86 5.13 -1.21
C GLY A 17 -8.68 5.23 -0.24
N MET A 18 -7.52 4.73 -0.65
CA MET A 18 -6.28 4.79 0.10
C MET A 18 -5.73 6.22 0.18
N GLU A 19 -5.68 6.97 -0.93
CA GLU A 19 -5.32 8.39 -0.94
C GLU A 19 -6.20 9.22 0.01
N LYS A 20 -7.52 8.97 0.03
CA LYS A 20 -8.44 9.63 0.96
C LYS A 20 -8.22 9.23 2.42
N GLY A 21 -7.81 7.98 2.70
CA GLY A 21 -7.44 7.53 4.04
C GLY A 21 -6.13 8.15 4.55
N ILE A 22 -5.16 8.34 3.65
CA ILE A 22 -3.85 8.94 3.94
C ILE A 22 -3.98 10.42 4.37
N VAL A 23 -4.97 11.15 3.84
CA VAL A 23 -5.16 12.59 4.11
C VAL A 23 -5.66 12.89 5.54
N VAL A 24 -6.16 11.92 6.30
CA VAL A 24 -6.77 12.17 7.64
C VAL A 24 -5.80 11.91 8.82
N GLY A 25 -4.65 11.24 8.61
CA GLY A 25 -3.71 10.87 9.68
C GLY A 25 -2.50 11.79 9.78
N LYS A 26 -2.64 12.96 10.41
CA LYS A 26 -1.58 13.97 10.51
C LYS A 26 -0.33 13.43 11.26
N LEU A 27 0.78 13.31 10.52
CA LEU A 27 2.19 13.09 10.90
C LEU A 27 2.62 11.78 11.60
N GLU A 28 2.02 11.33 12.71
CA GLU A 28 2.35 9.99 13.27
C GLU A 28 1.51 8.88 12.64
N GLY A 29 0.25 9.17 12.31
CA GLY A 29 -0.59 8.31 11.49
C GLY A 29 -0.14 8.22 10.02
N GLU A 30 0.74 9.12 9.56
CA GLU A 30 1.23 9.13 8.19
C GLU A 30 2.22 7.99 7.93
N ARG A 31 3.16 7.73 8.86
CA ARG A 31 4.14 6.65 8.69
C ARG A 31 3.49 5.28 8.86
N GLU A 32 2.71 5.09 9.93
CA GLU A 32 1.99 3.84 10.15
C GLU A 32 0.92 3.61 9.06
N GLY A 33 0.23 4.67 8.62
CA GLY A 33 -0.70 4.64 7.49
C GLY A 33 -0.03 4.27 6.17
N LYS A 34 1.17 4.80 5.89
CA LYS A 34 1.99 4.44 4.72
C LYS A 34 2.43 2.97 4.79
N LEU A 35 2.96 2.50 5.91
CA LEU A 35 3.35 1.10 6.11
C LEU A 35 2.18 0.12 5.96
N LYS A 36 1.03 0.45 6.55
CA LYS A 36 -0.18 -0.37 6.45
C LYS A 36 -0.73 -0.42 5.03
N SER A 37 -0.72 0.71 4.33
CA SER A 37 -1.11 0.81 2.93
C SER A 37 -0.19 0.00 2.02
N ALA A 38 1.12 0.15 2.22
CA ALA A 38 2.15 -0.61 1.53
C ALA A 38 2.03 -2.12 1.79
N TYR A 39 1.80 -2.52 3.04
CA TYR A 39 1.53 -3.91 3.41
C TYR A 39 0.33 -4.50 2.67
N ILE A 40 -0.79 -3.75 2.60
CA ILE A 40 -1.98 -4.19 1.85
C ILE A 40 -1.64 -4.34 0.36
N MET A 41 -0.90 -3.41 -0.24
CA MET A 41 -0.49 -3.49 -1.64
C MET A 41 0.34 -4.74 -1.92
N VAL A 42 1.36 -5.00 -1.09
CA VAL A 42 2.21 -6.18 -1.22
C VAL A 42 1.40 -7.48 -1.04
N LYS A 43 0.57 -7.58 0.01
CA LYS A 43 -0.11 -8.85 0.35
C LYS A 43 -1.37 -9.11 -0.46
N ARG A 44 -2.19 -8.09 -0.71
CA ARG A 44 -3.48 -8.23 -1.43
C ARG A 44 -3.29 -8.25 -2.94
N TYR A 45 -2.35 -7.47 -3.46
CA TYR A 45 -2.15 -7.33 -4.91
C TYR A 45 -0.90 -8.05 -5.43
N ASN A 46 -0.14 -8.68 -4.52
CA ASN A 46 1.07 -9.41 -4.86
C ASN A 46 2.12 -8.55 -5.58
N ILE A 47 2.14 -7.24 -5.27
CA ILE A 47 3.11 -6.29 -5.80
C ILE A 47 4.44 -6.48 -5.05
N SER A 48 5.56 -6.24 -5.74
CA SER A 48 6.88 -6.37 -5.14
C SER A 48 7.08 -5.34 -4.02
N VAL A 49 7.76 -5.78 -2.95
CA VAL A 49 8.07 -4.90 -1.80
C VAL A 49 8.92 -3.71 -2.23
N SER A 50 9.87 -3.92 -3.14
CA SER A 50 10.75 -2.87 -3.66
C SER A 50 10.01 -1.81 -4.47
N GLU A 51 9.03 -2.20 -5.29
CA GLU A 51 8.20 -1.26 -6.05
C GLU A 51 7.36 -0.39 -5.11
N ILE A 52 6.68 -1.01 -4.14
CA ILE A 52 5.85 -0.27 -3.17
C ILE A 52 6.70 0.62 -2.25
N ALA A 53 7.86 0.15 -1.80
CA ALA A 53 8.78 0.94 -0.99
C ALA A 53 9.21 2.21 -1.74
N ARG A 54 9.56 2.09 -3.02
CA ARG A 54 9.93 3.24 -3.87
C ARG A 54 8.76 4.19 -4.11
N ASP A 55 7.57 3.67 -4.41
CA ASP A 55 6.39 4.47 -4.70
C ASP A 55 5.89 5.26 -3.47
N PHE A 56 6.03 4.67 -2.27
CA PHE A 56 5.61 5.30 -1.01
C PHE A 56 6.73 6.09 -0.33
N GLY A 57 7.96 6.02 -0.85
CA GLY A 57 9.14 6.62 -0.23
C GLY A 57 9.45 6.01 1.15
N ILE A 58 9.19 4.72 1.32
CA ILE A 58 9.47 3.96 2.55
C ILE A 58 10.77 3.19 2.32
N ASP A 59 11.57 3.03 3.37
CA ASP A 59 12.70 2.11 3.32
C ASP A 59 12.24 0.66 3.09
N GLU A 60 12.91 -0.05 2.18
CA GLU A 60 12.49 -1.41 1.82
C GLU A 60 12.64 -2.38 3.00
N GLU A 61 13.70 -2.23 3.80
CA GLU A 61 13.96 -3.07 4.97
C GLU A 61 12.90 -2.82 6.05
N GLU A 62 12.56 -1.55 6.30
CA GLU A 62 11.46 -1.17 7.19
C GLU A 62 10.13 -1.82 6.77
N LEU A 63 9.78 -1.79 5.49
CA LEU A 63 8.56 -2.41 4.99
C LEU A 63 8.61 -3.94 5.12
N ARG A 64 9.76 -4.57 4.90
CA ARG A 64 9.96 -6.02 5.10
C ARG A 64 9.79 -6.42 6.56
N GLU A 65 10.37 -5.67 7.48
CA GLU A 65 10.20 -5.89 8.91
C GLU A 65 8.75 -5.73 9.33
N TYR A 66 8.07 -4.69 8.86
CA TYR A 66 6.65 -4.49 9.12
C TYR A 66 5.81 -5.68 8.64
N ILE A 67 6.01 -6.16 7.41
CA ILE A 67 5.31 -7.33 6.86
C ILE A 67 5.56 -8.59 7.72
N LYS A 68 6.80 -8.80 8.18
CA LYS A 68 7.18 -9.93 9.03
C LYS A 68 6.47 -9.87 10.38
N ASN A 69 6.43 -8.69 11.01
CA ASN A 69 5.77 -8.45 12.29
C ASN A 69 4.24 -8.62 12.23
N GLN A 70 3.61 -8.36 11.07
CA GLN A 70 2.17 -8.58 10.87
C GLN A 70 1.80 -10.04 10.53
N SER A 71 2.79 -10.89 10.20
CA SER A 71 2.58 -12.30 9.84
C SER A 71 2.88 -13.27 10.98
N SER A 72 3.25 -12.76 12.17
CA SER A 72 3.55 -13.52 13.39
C SER A 72 2.38 -13.52 14.37
#